data_AF-A0ABD3VSD9-F1
#
_entry.id   AF-A0ABD3VSD9-F1
#
_cell.length_a   1.000
_cell.length_b   1.000
_cell.length_c   1.000
_cell.angle_alpha   90.00
_cell.angle_beta   90.00
_cell.angle_gamma   90.00
#
_symmetry.space_group_name_H-M   'P 1'
#
loop_
_entity.id
_entity.type
_entity.pdbx_description
1 polymer ?
#
loop_
_entity_poly.entity_id
_entity_poly.type
_entity_poly.pdbx_seq_one_letter_code
_entity_poly.pdbx_strand_id
1 'polypeptide(L)'
;MIFHCEFSSERGPNLLRFLRNRDRNANKDNYPALFYPELYLLEGGYKVFYEAQKEFCDPQNYTPMLHRDYADDLKHFRAKSKSWAGEKGDKGARPGFRPLKF
;
A
#
# COMPACT_ATOMS: atom_id res chain seq x y z
N MET A 1 11.46 -7.20 3.59
CA MET A 1 10.10 -7.18 2.98
C MET A 1 10.06 -6.11 1.91
N ILE A 2 9.45 -6.37 0.74
CA ILE A 2 9.31 -5.39 -0.34
C ILE A 2 7.82 -5.01 -0.48
N PHE A 3 7.53 -3.72 -0.49
CA PHE A 3 6.19 -3.18 -0.73
C PHE A 3 6.12 -2.61 -2.14
N HIS A 4 4.96 -2.72 -2.76
CA HIS A 4 4.67 -2.07 -4.02
C HIS A 4 3.16 -1.85 -4.17
N CYS A 5 2.79 -1.02 -5.13
CA CYS A 5 1.45 -1.04 -5.70
C CYS A 5 1.56 -0.86 -7.22
N GLU A 6 0.53 -0.35 -7.88
CA GLU A 6 0.57 -0.10 -9.33
C GLU A 6 1.72 0.86 -9.72
N PHE A 7 1.81 2.01 -9.04
CA PHE A 7 2.83 3.04 -9.27
C PHE A 7 3.78 3.27 -8.08
N SER A 8 3.59 2.54 -6.97
CA SER A 8 4.28 2.75 -5.69
C SER A 8 4.28 4.19 -5.15
N SER A 9 3.36 5.05 -5.57
CA SER A 9 3.29 6.45 -5.14
C SER A 9 2.50 6.66 -3.84
N GLU A 10 1.43 5.90 -3.65
CA GLU A 10 0.47 6.11 -2.54
C GLU A 10 0.25 4.85 -1.69
N ARG A 11 -0.35 3.81 -2.26
CA ARG A 11 -0.77 2.60 -1.51
C ARG A 11 0.42 1.85 -0.89
N GLY A 12 1.48 1.60 -1.68
CA GLY A 12 2.70 0.93 -1.22
C GLY A 12 3.40 1.66 -0.06
N PRO A 13 3.74 2.95 -0.21
CA PRO A 13 4.35 3.75 0.86
C PRO A 13 3.49 3.85 2.12
N ASN A 14 2.16 3.99 1.97
CA ASN A 14 1.25 4.07 3.12
C ASN A 14 1.23 2.77 3.93
N LEU A 15 1.21 1.61 3.27
CA LEU A 15 1.27 0.32 3.94
C LEU A 15 2.63 0.07 4.62
N LEU A 16 3.73 0.43 3.94
CA LEU A 16 5.08 0.32 4.50
C LEU A 16 5.20 1.12 5.81
N ARG A 17 4.76 2.39 5.81
CA ARG A 17 4.75 3.24 7.00
C ARG A 17 3.84 2.69 8.09
N PHE A 18 2.66 2.21 7.72
CA PHE A 18 1.73 1.58 8.67
C PHE A 18 2.38 0.39 9.38
N LEU A 19 3.02 -0.53 8.64
CA LEU A 19 3.69 -1.69 9.23
C LEU A 19 4.82 -1.25 10.16
N ARG A 20 5.69 -0.33 9.72
CA ARG A 20 6.81 0.15 10.54
C ARG A 20 6.33 0.80 11.84
N ASN A 21 5.26 1.59 11.79
CA ASN A 21 4.68 2.21 12.98
C ASN A 21 4.13 1.15 13.95
N ARG A 22 3.44 0.13 13.43
CA ARG A 22 2.92 -0.97 14.24
C ARG A 22 4.03 -1.80 14.87
N ASP A 23 5.08 -2.11 14.12
CA ASP A 23 6.28 -2.83 14.58
C ASP A 23 6.99 -2.05 15.70
N ARG A 24 7.18 -0.74 15.51
CA ARG A 24 7.74 0.14 16.55
C ARG A 24 6.86 0.23 17.78
N ASN A 25 5.54 0.29 17.62
CA ASN A 25 4.63 0.32 18.77
C ASN A 25 4.67 -1.00 19.56
N ALA A 26 4.76 -2.14 18.86
CA ALA A 26 4.90 -3.45 19.50
C ALA A 26 6.25 -3.61 20.23
N ASN A 27 7.30 -2.97 19.74
CA ASN A 27 8.65 -3.00 20.32
C ASN A 27 8.99 -1.75 21.17
N LYS A 28 7.98 -1.02 21.66
CA LYS A 28 8.20 0.25 22.37
C LYS A 28 9.11 0.11 23.58
N ASP A 29 8.94 -0.95 24.36
CA ASP A 29 9.71 -1.22 25.59
C ASP A 29 11.07 -1.89 25.31
N ASN A 30 11.33 -2.31 24.08
CA ASN A 30 12.56 -3.00 23.66
C ASN A 30 13.27 -2.29 22.51
N TYR A 31 13.10 -0.96 22.41
CA TYR A 31 13.77 -0.16 21.39
C TYR A 31 15.30 -0.37 21.48
N PRO A 32 16.02 -0.61 20.35
CA PRO A 32 15.63 -0.40 18.96
C PRO A 32 15.12 -1.64 18.21
N ALA A 33 14.73 -2.72 18.88
CA ALA A 33 14.31 -3.97 18.25
C ALA A 33 13.18 -3.76 17.21
N LEU A 34 13.20 -4.58 16.16
CA LEU A 34 12.20 -4.63 15.10
C LEU A 34 11.98 -6.09 14.68
N PHE A 35 10.74 -6.45 14.39
CA PHE A 35 10.45 -7.71 13.71
C PHE A 35 10.83 -7.65 12.22
N TYR A 36 10.66 -6.47 11.61
CA TYR A 36 10.96 -6.24 10.19
C TYR A 36 11.96 -5.08 10.03
N PRO A 37 13.26 -5.33 10.31
CA PRO A 37 14.30 -4.30 10.25
C PRO A 37 14.45 -3.71 8.84
N GLU A 38 14.36 -4.54 7.81
CA GLU A 38 14.58 -4.16 6.41
C GLU A 38 13.26 -4.15 5.62
N LEU A 39 12.83 -2.93 5.27
CA LEU A 39 11.66 -2.68 4.41
C LEU A 39 12.10 -1.87 3.20
N TYR A 40 11.68 -2.32 2.02
CA TYR A 40 11.95 -1.64 0.75
C TYR A 40 10.65 -1.31 0.03
N LEU A 41 10.71 -0.31 -0.83
CA LEU A 41 9.64 0.05 -1.75
C LEU A 41 10.14 -0.17 -3.17
N LEU A 42 9.41 -0.94 -3.97
CA LEU A 42 9.71 -1.10 -5.39
C LEU A 42 9.37 0.19 -6.13
N GLU A 43 10.39 0.91 -6.60
CA GLU A 43 10.24 2.15 -7.36
C GLU A 43 9.46 1.91 -8.67
N GLY A 44 8.59 2.85 -9.05
CA GLY A 44 7.74 2.74 -10.24
C GLY A 44 6.60 1.71 -10.13
N GLY A 45 6.62 0.84 -9.13
CA GLY A 45 5.58 -0.14 -8.85
C GLY A 45 5.47 -1.24 -9.90
N TYR A 46 4.36 -1.98 -9.82
CA TYR A 46 4.12 -3.13 -10.70
C TYR A 46 4.04 -2.73 -12.17
N LYS A 47 3.58 -1.51 -12.50
CA LYS A 47 3.55 -1.05 -13.89
C LYS A 47 4.94 -1.06 -14.52
N VAL A 48 5.91 -0.39 -13.89
CA VAL A 48 7.28 -0.31 -14.41
C VAL A 48 7.96 -1.67 -14.36
N PHE A 49 7.74 -2.43 -13.29
CA PHE A 49 8.27 -3.79 -13.17
C PHE A 49 7.77 -4.70 -14.30
N TYR A 50 6.46 -4.70 -14.55
CA TYR A 50 5.88 -5.49 -15.64
C TYR A 50 6.42 -5.05 -16.99
N GLU A 51 6.57 -3.74 -17.25
CA GLU A 51 7.13 -3.27 -18.53
C GLU A 51 8.56 -3.77 -18.75
N ALA A 52 9.38 -3.87 -17.69
CA ALA A 52 10.78 -4.25 -17.77
C ALA A 52 11.05 -5.76 -17.65
N GLN A 53 10.24 -6.52 -16.90
CA GLN A 53 10.56 -7.86 -16.38
C GLN A 53 9.34 -8.81 -16.47
N LYS A 54 8.70 -8.88 -17.63
CA LYS A 54 7.44 -9.64 -17.85
C LYS A 54 7.54 -11.11 -17.51
N GLU A 55 8.69 -11.72 -17.78
CA GLU A 55 8.94 -13.14 -17.55
C GLU A 55 8.83 -13.55 -16.07
N PHE A 56 8.94 -12.58 -15.15
CA PHE A 56 8.78 -12.79 -13.72
C PHE A 56 7.37 -12.50 -13.20
N CYS A 57 6.41 -12.23 -14.08
CA CYS A 57 5.02 -11.96 -13.73
C CYS A 57 4.13 -13.17 -14.02
N ASP A 58 3.26 -13.53 -13.07
CA ASP A 58 2.27 -14.60 -13.25
C ASP A 58 0.86 -14.15 -12.79
N PRO A 59 -0.13 -14.07 -13.70
CA PRO A 59 0.01 -14.20 -15.14
C PRO A 59 0.91 -13.11 -15.73
N GLN A 60 1.46 -13.32 -16.93
CA GLN A 60 2.20 -12.30 -17.69
C GLN A 60 1.24 -11.24 -18.24
N ASN A 61 0.59 -10.50 -17.35
CA ASN A 61 -0.37 -9.45 -17.66
C ASN A 61 -0.26 -8.30 -16.65
N TYR A 62 -0.77 -7.13 -17.07
CA TYR A 62 -0.94 -5.95 -16.24
C TYR A 62 -2.37 -5.43 -16.32
N THR A 63 -3.07 -5.48 -15.18
CA THR A 63 -4.41 -4.91 -15.04
C THR A 63 -4.33 -3.63 -14.19
N PRO A 64 -4.58 -2.44 -14.76
CA PRO A 64 -4.56 -1.18 -14.02
C PRO A 64 -5.71 -1.09 -13.02
N MET A 65 -5.57 -0.29 -11.96
CA MET A 65 -6.60 -0.16 -10.93
C MET A 65 -7.93 0.41 -11.46
N LEU A 66 -7.88 1.20 -12.54
CA LEU A 66 -9.05 1.81 -13.18
C LEU A 66 -9.50 1.05 -14.43
N HIS A 67 -9.12 -0.23 -14.57
CA HIS A 67 -9.56 -1.06 -15.68
C HIS A 67 -11.10 -1.12 -15.72
N ARG A 68 -11.67 -0.91 -16.93
CA ARG A 68 -13.12 -0.70 -17.11
C ARG A 68 -13.94 -1.89 -16.61
N ASP A 69 -13.47 -3.11 -16.86
CA ASP A 69 -14.19 -4.33 -16.51
C ASP A 69 -14.23 -4.59 -14.99
N TYR A 70 -13.41 -3.87 -14.21
CA TYR A 70 -13.29 -4.03 -12.76
C TYR A 70 -13.77 -2.77 -11.99
N ALA A 71 -14.57 -1.92 -12.62
CA ALA A 71 -15.06 -0.69 -12.00
C ALA A 71 -15.92 -0.94 -10.75
N ASP A 72 -16.73 -2.01 -10.74
CA ASP A 72 -17.58 -2.34 -9.59
C ASP A 72 -16.77 -2.98 -8.45
N ASP A 73 -15.76 -3.79 -8.78
CA ASP A 73 -14.80 -4.28 -7.79
C ASP A 73 -14.08 -3.13 -7.11
N LEU A 74 -13.61 -2.15 -7.88
CA LEU A 74 -12.98 -0.96 -7.33
C LEU A 74 -13.88 -0.23 -6.32
N LYS A 75 -15.18 -0.05 -6.65
CA LYS A 75 -16.15 0.57 -5.73
C LYS A 75 -16.32 -0.26 -4.46
N HIS A 76 -16.48 -1.57 -4.61
CA HIS A 76 -16.65 -2.52 -3.50
C HIS A 76 -15.47 -2.50 -2.53
N PHE A 77 -14.24 -2.63 -3.05
CA PHE A 77 -13.04 -2.64 -2.20
C PHE A 77 -12.76 -1.27 -1.56
N ARG A 78 -13.08 -0.16 -2.24
CA ARG A 78 -13.01 1.19 -1.63
C ARG A 78 -14.01 1.37 -0.48
N ALA A 79 -15.20 0.81 -0.58
CA ALA A 79 -16.17 0.86 0.51
C ALA A 79 -15.65 0.11 1.75
N LYS A 80 -15.03 -1.06 1.55
CA LYS A 80 -14.42 -1.85 2.63
C LYS A 80 -13.19 -1.20 3.25
N SER A 81 -12.34 -0.52 2.48
CA SER A 81 -11.14 0.11 3.06
C SER A 81 -11.46 1.21 4.07
N LYS A 82 -12.68 1.77 4.05
CA LYS A 82 -13.14 2.74 5.06
C LYS A 82 -13.44 2.10 6.41
N SER A 83 -13.81 0.82 6.47
CA SER A 83 -14.13 0.15 7.74
C SER A 83 -12.89 -0.27 8.54
N TRP A 84 -11.73 -0.41 7.89
CA TRP A 84 -10.44 -0.65 8.55
C TRP A 84 -9.77 0.63 9.09
N ALA A 85 -10.26 1.81 8.72
CA ALA A 85 -9.83 3.09 9.30
C ALA A 85 -10.38 3.32 10.74
N GLY A 86 -11.07 2.32 11.30
CA GLY A 86 -11.84 2.41 12.55
C GLY A 86 -11.15 1.91 13.82
N GLU A 87 -9.85 1.61 13.82
CA GLU A 87 -9.13 1.50 15.11
C GLU A 87 -8.97 2.91 15.69
N LYS A 88 -9.94 3.29 16.54
CA LYS A 88 -9.91 4.51 17.36
C LYS A 88 -8.62 4.53 18.18
N GLY A 89 -7.68 5.37 17.76
CA GLY A 89 -6.43 5.62 18.46
C GLY A 89 -5.87 7.00 18.09
N ASP A 90 -6.16 7.95 18.97
CA ASP A 90 -5.50 9.24 19.20
C ASP A 90 -5.66 10.39 18.18
N LYS A 91 -5.84 11.59 18.76
CA LYS A 91 -6.18 12.86 18.11
C LYS A 91 -4.99 13.41 17.33
N GLY A 92 -4.86 12.99 16.09
CA GLY A 92 -3.98 13.63 15.11
C GLY A 92 -4.61 13.54 13.73
N ALA A 93 -5.23 14.63 13.27
CA ALA A 93 -5.87 14.72 11.98
C ALA A 93 -4.89 14.30 10.86
N ARG A 94 -5.07 13.11 10.29
CA ARG A 94 -4.45 12.75 9.01
C ARG A 94 -5.21 13.50 7.92
N PRO A 95 -4.55 14.22 7.00
CA PRO A 95 -5.25 14.81 5.88
C PRO A 95 -5.88 13.67 5.09
N GLY A 96 -7.20 13.75 4.93
CA GLY A 96 -7.98 12.75 4.21
C GLY A 96 -7.37 12.44 2.86
N PHE A 97 -7.59 11.20 2.39
CA PHE A 97 -7.31 10.76 1.03
C PHE A 97 -7.78 11.86 0.06
N ARG A 98 -6.84 12.59 -0.55
CA ARG A 98 -7.19 13.64 -1.49
C ARG A 98 -7.84 12.95 -2.70
N PRO A 99 -9.02 13.38 -3.15
CA PRO A 99 -9.56 12.88 -4.39
C PRO A 99 -8.55 13.20 -5.50
N LEU A 100 -8.14 12.17 -6.25
CA LEU A 100 -7.39 12.34 -7.49
C LEU A 100 -8.23 13.26 -8.39
N LYS A 101 -7.74 14.47 -8.61
CA LYS A 101 -8.25 15.34 -9.67
C LYS A 101 -7.71 14.78 -10.99
N PHE A 102 -8.61 14.33 -11.84
CA PHE A 102 -8.39 14.28 -13.27
C PHE A 102 -8.76 15.65 -13.84
#